data_AF-A0A7X4Y9H6-F1
#
_entry.id   AF-A0A7X4Y9H6-F1
#
_cell.length_a   1.000
_cell.length_b   1.000
_cell.length_c   1.000
_cell.angle_alpha   90.00
_cell.angle_beta   90.00
_cell.angle_gamma   90.00
#
_symmetry.space_group_name_H-M   'P 1'
#
loop_
_entity.id
_entity.type
_entity.pdbx_description
1 polymer ?
#
loop_
_entity_poly.entity_id
_entity_poly.type
_entity_poly.pdbx_seq_one_letter_code
_entity_poly.pdbx_strand_id
1 'polypeptide(L)'
;MKPRQLLTGGALACACATVLFVQQRHERDELLRLASTTELLTAERQEPAPASEPTPPTLLREARVEVAVPSPLAPEPTAPTPELASPTPKTVVTPTPSSVSTEQVRQRLEDYFGDESFDTAWARSAEQQAKDGVRAALPVPSQLRSVECRASLCRIETEHGDSEQSLTFVRTAFMDPERQVWNAAFVTVRGADSTDDHIVTVTYLAREGVDLPMERLLAPGDEDADAQALQ
;
A
#
# COMPACT_ATOMS: atom_id res chain seq x y z
N MET A 1 -55.42 25.76 -31.97
CA MET A 1 -54.69 25.61 -30.68
C MET A 1 -54.57 24.11 -30.40
N LYS A 2 -53.36 23.61 -30.15
CA LYS A 2 -53.00 22.18 -30.20
C LYS A 2 -52.52 21.74 -28.81
N PRO A 3 -53.06 20.68 -28.19
CA PRO A 3 -52.54 20.18 -26.93
C PRO A 3 -51.33 19.27 -27.20
N ARG A 4 -50.23 19.51 -26.48
CA ARG A 4 -49.01 18.70 -26.52
C ARG A 4 -49.06 17.63 -25.43
N GLN A 5 -48.80 16.39 -25.85
CA GLN A 5 -48.70 15.20 -25.02
C GLN A 5 -47.44 15.23 -24.15
N LEU A 6 -47.59 14.85 -22.88
CA LEU A 6 -46.53 14.51 -21.92
C LEU A 6 -47.06 13.31 -21.16
N LEU A 7 -46.60 12.08 -21.45
CA LEU A 7 -46.81 10.86 -20.64
C LEU A 7 -46.19 9.61 -21.34
N THR A 8 -44.86 9.50 -21.39
CA THR A 8 -44.17 8.25 -21.81
C THR A 8 -42.73 8.15 -21.27
N GLY A 9 -42.51 8.44 -19.97
CA GLY A 9 -41.17 8.39 -19.37
C GLY A 9 -40.98 7.44 -18.17
N GLY A 10 -42.05 6.84 -17.63
CA GLY A 10 -41.99 6.14 -16.33
C GLY A 10 -41.75 4.63 -16.38
N ALA A 11 -41.94 3.96 -17.52
CA ALA A 11 -41.96 2.49 -17.57
C ALA A 11 -40.56 1.84 -17.74
N LEU A 12 -39.57 2.56 -18.28
CA LEU A 12 -38.27 1.97 -18.61
C LEU A 12 -37.35 1.79 -17.39
N ALA A 13 -37.44 2.69 -16.40
CA ALA A 13 -36.58 2.67 -15.21
C ALA A 13 -36.86 1.47 -14.27
N CYS A 14 -38.10 1.00 -14.22
CA CYS A 14 -38.49 -0.10 -13.33
C CYS A 14 -37.95 -1.46 -13.82
N ALA A 15 -37.78 -1.65 -15.14
CA ALA A 15 -37.29 -2.89 -15.72
C ALA A 15 -35.77 -3.08 -15.54
N CYS A 16 -34.98 -2.02 -15.51
CA CYS A 16 -33.53 -2.12 -15.28
C CYS A 16 -33.21 -2.52 -13.83
N ALA A 17 -33.96 -2.01 -12.86
CA ALA A 17 -33.74 -2.33 -11.43
C ALA A 17 -34.01 -3.81 -11.12
N THR A 18 -35.02 -4.43 -11.76
CA THR A 18 -35.34 -5.84 -11.53
C THR A 18 -34.29 -6.77 -12.14
N VAL A 19 -33.74 -6.44 -13.31
CA VAL A 19 -32.66 -7.22 -13.94
C VAL A 19 -31.39 -7.20 -13.08
N LEU A 20 -30.98 -6.03 -12.59
CA LEU A 20 -29.81 -5.91 -11.71
C LEU A 20 -30.00 -6.68 -10.40
N PHE A 21 -31.21 -6.64 -9.81
CA PHE A 21 -31.51 -7.37 -8.58
C PHE A 21 -31.48 -8.91 -8.77
N VAL A 22 -31.96 -9.39 -9.93
CA VAL A 22 -31.88 -10.82 -10.28
C VAL A 22 -30.42 -11.24 -10.53
N GLN A 23 -29.64 -10.40 -11.22
CA GLN A 23 -28.23 -10.66 -11.49
C GLN A 23 -27.41 -10.71 -10.19
N GLN A 24 -27.64 -9.75 -9.28
CA GLN A 24 -26.98 -9.70 -7.97
C GLN A 24 -27.36 -10.89 -7.07
N ARG A 25 -28.59 -11.41 -7.15
CA ARG A 25 -28.97 -12.64 -6.44
C ARG A 25 -28.26 -13.87 -6.97
N HIS A 26 -28.14 -13.98 -8.30
CA HIS A 26 -27.48 -15.12 -8.93
C HIS A 26 -26.01 -15.22 -8.51
N GLU A 27 -25.28 -14.09 -8.51
CA GLU A 27 -23.88 -14.06 -8.07
C GLU A 27 -23.72 -14.44 -6.59
N ARG A 28 -24.63 -13.97 -5.73
CA ARG A 28 -24.62 -14.30 -4.30
C ARG A 28 -24.85 -15.79 -4.05
N ASP A 29 -25.77 -16.41 -4.80
CA ASP A 29 -26.07 -17.84 -4.68
C ASP A 29 -24.89 -18.69 -5.20
N GLU A 30 -24.17 -18.23 -6.23
CA GLU A 30 -22.97 -18.91 -6.72
C GLU A 30 -21.82 -18.86 -5.68
N LEU A 31 -21.59 -17.71 -5.07
CA LEU A 31 -20.60 -17.51 -3.99
C LEU A 31 -20.87 -18.42 -2.78
N LEU A 32 -22.14 -18.51 -2.35
CA LEU A 32 -22.54 -19.40 -1.25
C LEU A 32 -22.31 -20.87 -1.60
N ARG A 33 -22.55 -21.25 -2.87
CA ARG A 33 -22.31 -22.60 -3.35
C ARG A 33 -20.83 -22.94 -3.35
N LEU A 34 -19.97 -22.03 -3.81
CA LEU A 34 -18.52 -22.21 -3.79
C LEU A 34 -18.01 -22.37 -2.35
N ALA A 35 -18.42 -21.50 -1.43
CA ALA A 35 -18.05 -21.57 -0.01
C ALA A 35 -18.41 -22.93 0.62
N SER A 36 -19.61 -23.45 0.34
CA SER A 36 -20.02 -24.78 0.84
C SER A 36 -19.20 -25.94 0.29
N THR A 37 -18.61 -25.78 -0.90
CA THR A 37 -17.77 -26.81 -1.52
C THR A 37 -16.37 -26.81 -0.90
N THR A 38 -15.88 -25.65 -0.46
CA THR A 38 -14.57 -25.51 0.19
C THR A 38 -14.57 -26.13 1.57
N GLU A 39 -15.64 -25.97 2.36
CA GLU A 39 -15.73 -26.58 3.69
C GLU A 39 -15.71 -28.11 3.66
N LEU A 40 -16.33 -28.73 2.66
CA LEU A 40 -16.29 -30.20 2.49
C LEU A 40 -14.88 -30.72 2.18
N LEU A 41 -14.10 -29.97 1.39
CA LEU A 41 -12.72 -30.34 1.06
C LEU A 41 -11.77 -30.12 2.25
N THR A 42 -12.03 -29.13 3.10
CA THR A 42 -11.27 -28.91 4.33
C THR A 42 -11.60 -29.96 5.40
N ALA A 43 -12.87 -30.38 5.50
CA ALA A 43 -13.28 -31.43 6.44
C ALA A 43 -12.70 -32.81 6.10
N GLU A 44 -12.46 -33.12 4.81
CA GLU A 44 -11.87 -34.40 4.39
C GLU A 44 -10.35 -34.48 4.66
N ARG A 45 -9.66 -33.34 4.83
CA ARG A 45 -8.20 -33.30 5.05
C ARG A 45 -7.79 -33.32 6.53
N GLN A 46 -8.75 -33.34 7.47
CA GLN A 46 -8.47 -33.46 8.90
C GLN A 46 -8.19 -34.93 9.26
N GLU A 47 -7.03 -35.43 8.85
CA GLU A 47 -6.48 -36.71 9.29
C GLU A 47 -6.22 -36.65 10.81
N PRO A 48 -6.67 -37.64 11.62
CA PRO A 48 -6.52 -37.59 13.06
C PRO A 48 -5.04 -37.68 13.47
N ALA A 49 -4.58 -36.67 14.21
CA ALA A 49 -3.22 -36.61 14.73
C ALA A 49 -2.87 -37.86 15.57
N PRO A 50 -1.73 -38.53 15.33
CA PRO A 50 -1.28 -39.63 16.17
C PRO A 50 -0.84 -39.12 17.55
N ALA A 51 -1.27 -39.84 18.58
CA ALA A 51 -0.97 -39.58 19.99
C ALA A 51 0.54 -39.49 20.25
N SER A 52 0.95 -38.44 20.97
CA SER A 52 2.32 -38.25 21.43
C SER A 52 2.64 -39.20 22.58
N GLU A 53 3.62 -40.10 22.38
CA GLU A 53 4.30 -40.80 23.48
C GLU A 53 5.42 -39.93 24.08
N PRO A 54 5.67 -40.01 25.40
CA PRO A 54 6.67 -39.19 26.08
C PRO A 54 8.07 -39.81 25.99
N THR A 55 9.06 -39.06 25.50
CA THR A 55 10.48 -39.45 25.54
C THR A 55 11.20 -38.75 26.70
N PRO A 56 11.95 -39.47 27.57
CA PRO A 56 12.71 -38.90 28.69
C PRO A 56 14.05 -38.26 28.25
N PRO A 57 14.70 -37.45 29.12
CA PRO A 57 15.83 -36.62 28.72
C PRO A 57 17.17 -37.38 28.77
N THR A 58 17.95 -37.28 27.69
CA THR A 58 19.35 -37.72 27.68
C THR A 58 20.28 -36.53 27.85
N LEU A 59 21.02 -36.57 28.97
CA LEU A 59 22.11 -35.68 29.32
C LEU A 59 23.34 -35.86 28.42
N LEU A 60 24.16 -34.80 28.39
CA LEU A 60 25.59 -34.74 28.05
C LEU A 60 25.98 -34.88 26.56
N ARG A 61 26.67 -33.86 26.03
CA ARG A 61 28.16 -33.81 26.02
C ARG A 61 28.68 -32.57 25.30
N GLU A 62 29.42 -31.75 26.04
CA GLU A 62 30.27 -30.67 25.50
C GLU A 62 31.34 -31.22 24.56
N ALA A 63 31.60 -30.48 23.47
CA ALA A 63 32.86 -30.52 22.74
C ALA A 63 33.17 -29.12 22.18
N ARG A 64 33.95 -28.35 22.92
CA ARG A 64 34.71 -27.21 22.41
C ARG A 64 35.75 -27.72 21.41
N VAL A 65 35.82 -27.09 20.24
CA VAL A 65 37.02 -27.11 19.39
C VAL A 65 37.42 -25.67 19.12
N GLU A 66 38.47 -25.27 19.83
CA GLU A 66 39.20 -24.01 19.66
C GLU A 66 40.29 -24.27 18.60
N VAL A 67 40.19 -23.62 17.45
CA VAL A 67 41.24 -23.64 16.41
C VAL A 67 41.99 -22.32 16.49
N ALA A 68 43.21 -22.40 16.99
CA ALA A 68 44.20 -21.34 16.95
C ALA A 68 44.73 -21.15 15.52
N VAL A 69 44.73 -19.90 15.04
CA VAL A 69 45.46 -19.50 13.83
C VAL A 69 46.55 -18.51 14.23
N PRO A 70 47.84 -18.77 13.91
CA PRO A 70 48.93 -17.85 14.20
C PRO A 70 49.09 -16.78 13.09
N SER A 71 49.29 -15.53 13.53
CA SER A 71 50.11 -14.49 12.89
C SER A 71 51.22 -14.14 13.89
N PRO A 72 52.44 -13.69 13.54
CA PRO A 72 52.71 -12.57 12.61
C PRO A 72 54.11 -12.59 11.91
N LEU A 73 54.54 -11.42 11.38
CA LEU A 73 55.88 -10.96 10.88
C LEU A 73 56.03 -11.03 9.34
N ALA A 74 56.52 -10.02 8.60
CA ALA A 74 57.16 -8.71 8.84
C ALA A 74 57.25 -7.96 7.46
N PRO A 75 57.76 -6.69 7.38
CA PRO A 75 57.52 -5.74 6.27
C PRO A 75 58.66 -5.60 5.23
N GLU A 76 58.45 -4.64 4.30
CA GLU A 76 59.34 -4.03 3.27
C GLU A 76 59.29 -4.61 1.83
N PRO A 77 59.65 -3.85 0.76
CA PRO A 77 60.00 -2.42 0.65
C PRO A 77 59.26 -1.62 -0.47
N THR A 78 59.26 -0.31 -0.32
CA THR A 78 58.85 0.73 -1.28
C THR A 78 59.77 0.82 -2.50
N ALA A 79 59.19 0.93 -3.71
CA ALA A 79 59.81 1.55 -4.91
C ALA A 79 58.72 1.88 -5.96
N PRO A 80 58.95 2.79 -6.93
CA PRO A 80 58.06 3.91 -7.18
C PRO A 80 57.13 3.75 -8.40
N THR A 81 56.00 4.47 -8.29
CA THR A 81 55.00 4.78 -9.33
C THR A 81 55.61 5.46 -10.56
N PRO A 82 55.35 4.95 -11.77
CA PRO A 82 55.36 5.74 -12.99
C PRO A 82 53.97 6.36 -13.19
N GLU A 83 53.92 7.69 -13.09
CA GLU A 83 52.79 8.53 -13.43
C GLU A 83 52.51 8.44 -14.93
N LEU A 84 51.50 7.65 -15.30
CA LEU A 84 50.90 7.66 -16.63
C LEU A 84 49.67 8.58 -16.57
N ALA A 85 49.86 9.78 -17.09
CA ALA A 85 48.82 10.77 -17.32
C ALA A 85 47.62 10.12 -18.04
N SER A 86 46.53 9.93 -17.30
CA SER A 86 45.25 9.54 -17.87
C SER A 86 44.57 10.78 -18.45
N PRO A 87 44.18 10.79 -19.75
CA PRO A 87 43.38 11.86 -20.28
C PRO A 87 42.02 11.84 -19.58
N THR A 88 41.68 12.94 -18.92
CA THR A 88 40.39 13.14 -18.25
C THR A 88 39.28 12.90 -19.27
N PRO A 89 38.42 11.87 -19.10
CA PRO A 89 37.21 11.78 -19.89
C PRO A 89 36.36 12.98 -19.51
N LYS A 90 36.03 13.83 -20.50
CA LYS A 90 34.95 14.80 -20.34
C LYS A 90 33.70 13.98 -20.07
N THR A 91 33.29 13.91 -18.80
CA THR A 91 32.01 13.37 -18.39
C THR A 91 30.95 14.20 -19.09
N VAL A 92 30.43 13.66 -20.20
CA VAL A 92 29.16 14.08 -20.76
C VAL A 92 28.15 13.76 -19.67
N VAL A 93 27.72 14.79 -18.95
CA VAL A 93 26.59 14.71 -18.03
C VAL A 93 25.38 14.54 -18.92
N THR A 94 25.01 13.29 -19.18
CA THR A 94 23.69 12.96 -19.70
C THR A 94 22.68 13.47 -18.68
N PRO A 95 21.73 14.36 -19.03
CA PRO A 95 20.69 14.78 -18.11
C PRO A 95 19.91 13.54 -17.69
N THR A 96 19.93 13.24 -16.38
CA THR A 96 19.05 12.22 -15.81
C THR A 96 17.62 12.69 -16.03
N PRO A 97 16.71 11.86 -16.60
CA PRO A 97 15.32 12.24 -16.72
C PRO A 97 14.79 12.58 -15.33
N SER A 98 14.27 13.81 -15.16
CA SER A 98 13.69 14.32 -13.93
C SER A 98 12.55 13.39 -13.49
N SER A 99 12.81 12.54 -12.51
CA SER A 99 11.78 11.71 -11.89
C SER A 99 11.01 12.55 -10.88
N VAL A 100 9.67 12.50 -10.91
CA VAL A 100 8.82 13.15 -9.89
C VAL A 100 9.24 12.68 -8.50
N SER A 101 9.53 13.63 -7.61
CA SER A 101 9.89 13.33 -6.23
C SER A 101 8.68 12.85 -5.41
N THR A 102 8.91 12.03 -4.38
CA THR A 102 7.85 11.61 -3.45
C THR A 102 7.14 12.80 -2.80
N GLU A 103 7.87 13.89 -2.57
CA GLU A 103 7.33 15.13 -2.02
C GLU A 103 6.34 15.80 -2.99
N GLN A 104 6.66 15.85 -4.29
CA GLN A 104 5.73 16.32 -5.31
C GLN A 104 4.48 15.43 -5.39
N VAL A 105 4.63 14.10 -5.29
CA VAL A 105 3.49 13.17 -5.25
C VAL A 105 2.61 13.44 -4.04
N ARG A 106 3.20 13.61 -2.85
CA ARG A 106 2.49 13.94 -1.61
C ARG A 106 1.71 15.24 -1.77
N GLN A 107 2.33 16.30 -2.27
CA GLN A 107 1.67 17.58 -2.48
C GLN A 107 0.49 17.47 -3.44
N ARG A 108 0.66 16.75 -4.57
CA ARG A 108 -0.42 16.54 -5.55
C ARG A 108 -1.59 15.74 -4.99
N LEU A 109 -1.34 14.78 -4.10
CA LEU A 109 -2.38 14.04 -3.40
C LEU A 109 -3.14 14.94 -2.42
N GLU A 110 -2.43 15.76 -1.64
CA GLU A 110 -3.05 16.73 -0.72
C GLU A 110 -3.92 17.74 -1.49
N ASP A 111 -3.41 18.28 -2.61
CA ASP A 111 -4.16 19.22 -3.45
C ASP A 111 -5.41 18.55 -4.05
N TYR A 112 -5.26 17.35 -4.62
CA TYR A 112 -6.38 16.61 -5.19
C TYR A 112 -7.45 16.29 -4.13
N PHE A 113 -7.04 15.85 -2.95
CA PHE A 113 -7.95 15.57 -1.84
C PHE A 113 -8.62 16.86 -1.33
N GLY A 114 -7.87 17.96 -1.22
CA GLY A 114 -8.36 19.26 -0.80
C GLY A 114 -9.45 19.82 -1.72
N ASP A 115 -9.35 19.54 -3.02
CA ASP A 115 -10.32 19.93 -4.05
C ASP A 115 -11.59 19.04 -4.08
N GLU A 116 -11.59 17.87 -3.43
CA GLU A 116 -12.74 16.96 -3.48
C GLU A 116 -13.98 17.55 -2.77
N SER A 117 -15.13 17.39 -3.41
CA SER A 117 -16.43 17.60 -2.75
C SER A 117 -16.67 16.58 -1.64
N PHE A 118 -17.52 16.91 -0.66
CA PHE A 118 -17.90 15.98 0.40
C PHE A 118 -19.19 15.23 0.05
N ASP A 119 -19.11 13.92 -0.19
CA ASP A 119 -20.29 13.05 -0.38
C ASP A 119 -20.82 12.58 0.99
N THR A 120 -21.80 13.29 1.54
CA THR A 120 -22.36 12.96 2.88
C THR A 120 -22.92 11.54 3.01
N ALA A 121 -23.37 10.92 1.91
CA ALA A 121 -23.99 9.60 1.93
C ALA A 121 -22.93 8.48 2.02
N TRP A 122 -21.73 8.72 1.50
CA TRP A 122 -20.63 7.76 1.51
C TRP A 122 -19.58 8.08 2.59
N ALA A 123 -19.14 9.34 2.68
CA ALA A 123 -17.97 9.75 3.46
C ALA A 123 -18.05 9.34 4.94
N ARG A 124 -19.21 9.49 5.58
CA ARG A 124 -19.35 9.21 7.02
C ARG A 124 -19.26 7.72 7.35
N SER A 125 -19.91 6.87 6.57
CA SER A 125 -19.82 5.42 6.76
C SER A 125 -18.44 4.91 6.38
N ALA A 126 -17.86 5.47 5.31
CA ALA A 126 -16.51 5.19 4.85
C ALA A 126 -15.46 5.55 5.93
N GLU A 127 -15.57 6.72 6.56
CA GLU A 127 -14.67 7.16 7.63
C GLU A 127 -14.71 6.21 8.82
N GLN A 128 -15.92 5.80 9.24
CA GLN A 128 -16.07 4.86 10.35
C GLN A 128 -15.48 3.49 10.01
N GLN A 129 -15.76 2.95 8.83
CA GLN A 129 -15.21 1.68 8.37
C GLN A 129 -13.68 1.72 8.30
N ALA A 130 -13.11 2.77 7.69
CA ALA A 130 -11.67 2.95 7.59
C ALA A 130 -11.02 3.07 8.97
N LYS A 131 -11.63 3.84 9.88
CA LYS A 131 -11.16 3.99 11.26
C LYS A 131 -11.12 2.67 12.02
N ASP A 132 -12.14 1.84 11.89
CA ASP A 132 -12.21 0.55 12.56
C ASP A 132 -11.21 -0.45 11.97
N GLY A 133 -11.13 -0.55 10.64
CA GLY A 133 -10.16 -1.41 9.94
C GLY A 133 -8.72 -1.03 10.23
N VAL A 134 -8.38 0.27 10.17
CA VAL A 134 -7.03 0.76 10.47
C VAL A 134 -6.64 0.45 11.91
N ARG A 135 -7.55 0.67 12.88
CA ARG A 135 -7.27 0.34 14.29
C ARG A 135 -7.03 -1.14 14.52
N ALA A 136 -7.76 -2.00 13.83
CA ALA A 136 -7.56 -3.45 13.91
C ALA A 136 -6.21 -3.90 13.32
N ALA A 137 -5.68 -3.15 12.34
CA ALA A 137 -4.42 -3.46 11.66
C ALA A 137 -3.19 -2.76 12.24
N LEU A 138 -3.35 -1.77 13.13
CA LEU A 138 -2.23 -1.01 13.68
C LEU A 138 -1.37 -1.86 14.63
N PRO A 139 -0.04 -1.97 14.39
CA PRO A 139 0.85 -2.62 15.34
C PRO A 139 1.03 -1.73 16.58
N VAL A 140 1.19 -2.32 17.77
CA VAL A 140 1.56 -1.55 18.97
C VAL A 140 3.05 -1.18 18.88
N PRO A 141 3.47 0.06 19.21
CA PRO A 141 2.71 1.18 19.81
C PRO A 141 2.21 2.24 18.82
N SER A 142 2.01 1.88 17.54
CA SER A 142 1.53 2.83 16.52
C SER A 142 0.12 3.36 16.83
N GLN A 143 -0.16 4.56 16.32
CA GLN A 143 -1.39 5.28 16.64
C GLN A 143 -2.10 5.77 15.38
N LEU A 144 -3.42 5.79 15.41
CA LEU A 144 -4.24 6.47 14.41
C LEU A 144 -4.36 7.95 14.80
N ARG A 145 -3.89 8.85 13.94
CA ARG A 145 -4.01 10.31 14.14
C ARG A 145 -5.33 10.83 13.61
N SER A 146 -5.64 10.55 12.35
CA SER A 146 -6.88 11.03 11.71
C SER A 146 -7.35 10.11 10.59
N VAL A 147 -8.66 10.17 10.32
CA VAL A 147 -9.28 9.65 9.10
C VAL A 147 -10.23 10.74 8.61
N GLU A 148 -10.10 11.14 7.36
CA GLU A 148 -11.05 12.04 6.69
C GLU A 148 -11.43 11.44 5.34
N CYS A 149 -12.72 11.26 5.08
CA CYS A 149 -13.20 10.78 3.79
C CYS A 149 -13.99 11.87 3.06
N ARG A 150 -13.86 11.93 1.73
CA ARG A 150 -14.52 12.93 0.87
C ARG A 150 -15.44 12.29 -0.15
N ALA A 151 -15.34 12.55 -1.44
CA ALA A 151 -16.26 11.96 -2.44
C ALA A 151 -15.71 10.65 -3.01
N SER A 152 -14.39 10.59 -3.16
CA SER A 152 -13.70 9.46 -3.81
C SER A 152 -12.50 8.95 -3.01
N LEU A 153 -12.02 9.68 -2.01
CA LEU A 153 -10.85 9.28 -1.23
C LEU A 153 -11.08 9.38 0.28
N CYS A 154 -10.33 8.56 1.00
CA CYS A 154 -10.05 8.72 2.42
C CYS A 154 -8.57 9.02 2.63
N ARG A 155 -8.29 10.05 3.43
CA ARG A 155 -6.96 10.43 3.92
C ARG A 155 -6.81 9.90 5.34
N ILE A 156 -5.89 8.96 5.52
CA ILE A 156 -5.63 8.28 6.78
C ILE A 156 -4.23 8.65 7.24
N GLU A 157 -4.10 9.17 8.46
CA GLU A 157 -2.81 9.43 9.08
C GLU A 157 -2.56 8.49 10.25
N THR A 158 -1.40 7.84 10.22
CA THR A 158 -0.92 7.00 11.32
C THR A 158 0.48 7.44 11.74
N GLU A 159 0.80 7.21 13.01
CA GLU A 159 2.10 7.47 13.60
C GLU A 159 2.73 6.15 14.06
N HIS A 160 4.00 5.98 13.75
CA HIS A 160 4.78 4.78 14.04
C HIS A 160 6.12 5.17 14.69
N GLY A 161 6.69 4.28 15.50
CA GLY A 161 7.98 4.54 16.14
C GLY A 161 9.16 4.43 15.17
N ASP A 162 9.00 3.71 14.07
CA ASP A 162 10.06 3.51 13.08
C ASP A 162 9.47 3.10 11.71
N SER A 163 10.35 2.99 10.72
CA SER A 163 9.95 2.63 9.35
C SER A 163 9.49 1.17 9.23
N GLU A 164 9.96 0.27 10.08
CA GLU A 164 9.56 -1.14 10.07
C GLU A 164 8.11 -1.31 10.53
N GLN A 165 7.71 -0.59 11.58
CA GLN A 165 6.33 -0.52 12.06
C GLN A 165 5.39 0.08 11.02
N SER A 166 5.82 1.16 10.34
CA SER A 166 5.06 1.76 9.24
C SER A 166 4.85 0.77 8.09
N LEU A 167 5.91 0.07 7.66
CA LEU A 167 5.82 -0.95 6.60
C LEU A 167 4.95 -2.14 7.01
N THR A 168 5.05 -2.58 8.27
CA THR A 168 4.22 -3.65 8.83
C THR A 168 2.74 -3.26 8.78
N PHE A 169 2.42 -2.04 9.22
CA PHE A 169 1.06 -1.51 9.13
C PHE A 169 0.54 -1.52 7.69
N VAL A 170 1.31 -0.97 6.72
CA VAL A 170 0.86 -0.91 5.32
C VAL A 170 0.59 -2.29 4.76
N ARG A 171 1.47 -3.26 5.03
CA ARG A 171 1.31 -4.65 4.59
C ARG A 171 0.05 -5.28 5.17
N THR A 172 -0.14 -5.16 6.48
CA THR A 172 -1.29 -5.77 7.18
C THR A 172 -2.61 -5.09 6.82
N ALA A 173 -2.65 -3.77 6.73
CA ALA A 173 -3.89 -3.02 6.53
C ALA A 173 -4.36 -3.00 5.07
N PHE A 174 -3.44 -3.07 4.10
CA PHE A 174 -3.78 -2.80 2.69
C PHE A 174 -3.30 -3.86 1.70
N MET A 175 -2.39 -4.76 2.09
CA MET A 175 -1.84 -5.79 1.18
C MET A 175 -2.19 -7.23 1.59
N ASP A 176 -2.61 -7.45 2.84
CA ASP A 176 -3.08 -8.73 3.34
C ASP A 176 -4.57 -8.91 2.98
N PRO A 177 -4.94 -9.86 2.10
CA PRO A 177 -6.32 -10.04 1.65
C PRO A 177 -7.28 -10.47 2.78
N GLU A 178 -6.77 -11.04 3.89
CA GLU A 178 -7.61 -11.43 5.03
C GLU A 178 -7.91 -10.26 5.98
N ARG A 179 -7.12 -9.19 5.88
CA ARG A 179 -7.14 -8.04 6.82
C ARG A 179 -7.31 -6.69 6.14
N GLN A 180 -7.53 -6.70 4.83
CA GLN A 180 -7.64 -5.50 4.03
C GLN A 180 -8.79 -4.63 4.53
N VAL A 181 -8.52 -3.35 4.78
CA VAL A 181 -9.53 -2.40 5.29
C VAL A 181 -10.74 -2.33 4.35
N TRP A 182 -10.50 -2.30 3.04
CA TRP A 182 -11.46 -2.65 1.98
C TRP A 182 -10.74 -2.85 0.63
N ASN A 183 -11.44 -3.37 -0.37
CA ASN A 183 -10.89 -3.69 -1.70
C ASN A 183 -10.81 -2.45 -2.60
N ALA A 184 -9.81 -1.59 -2.38
CA ALA A 184 -9.60 -0.41 -3.23
C ALA A 184 -8.11 -0.09 -3.45
N ALA A 185 -7.86 0.75 -4.45
CA ALA A 185 -6.53 1.30 -4.71
C ALA A 185 -6.10 2.20 -3.55
N PHE A 186 -4.81 2.18 -3.23
CA PHE A 186 -4.22 3.04 -2.22
C PHE A 186 -2.83 3.51 -2.62
N VAL A 187 -2.45 4.69 -2.12
CA VAL A 187 -1.07 5.19 -2.16
C VAL A 187 -0.70 5.67 -0.78
N THR A 188 0.49 5.28 -0.34
CA THR A 188 1.05 5.67 0.95
C THR A 188 2.28 6.54 0.73
N VAL A 189 2.34 7.67 1.44
CA VAL A 189 3.46 8.62 1.43
C VAL A 189 3.88 8.93 2.86
N ARG A 190 5.14 9.34 3.03
CA ARG A 190 5.64 9.85 4.32
C ARG A 190 5.02 11.23 4.58
N GLY A 191 4.53 11.46 5.79
CA GLY A 191 4.00 12.75 6.22
C GLY A 191 5.10 13.81 6.29
N ALA A 192 4.72 15.09 6.13
CA ALA A 192 5.66 16.20 6.13
C ALA A 192 6.30 16.46 7.51
N ASP A 193 5.62 16.05 8.59
CA ASP A 193 6.06 16.16 9.98
C ASP A 193 6.79 14.89 10.48
N SER A 194 7.09 13.97 9.58
CA SER A 194 7.81 12.73 9.89
C SER A 194 9.29 13.00 10.19
N THR A 195 9.82 12.34 11.22
CA THR A 195 11.24 12.35 11.59
C THR A 195 11.78 10.91 11.58
N ASP A 196 13.08 10.69 11.82
CA ASP A 196 13.64 9.34 11.77
C ASP A 196 13.15 8.44 12.92
N ASP A 197 12.85 9.03 14.08
CA ASP A 197 12.35 8.33 15.27
C ASP A 197 10.81 8.39 15.41
N HIS A 198 10.13 9.12 14.52
CA HIS A 198 8.68 9.26 14.51
C HIS A 198 8.18 9.30 13.07
N ILE A 199 7.69 8.16 12.59
CA ILE A 199 7.22 8.02 11.22
C ILE A 199 5.74 8.31 11.13
N VAL A 200 5.40 9.47 10.58
CA VAL A 200 4.04 9.77 10.13
C VAL A 200 3.84 9.20 8.74
N THR A 201 2.78 8.41 8.59
CA THR A 201 2.39 7.77 7.34
C THR A 201 1.02 8.32 6.93
N VAL A 202 0.93 8.85 5.70
CA VAL A 202 -0.32 9.31 5.12
C VAL A 202 -0.72 8.34 4.02
N THR A 203 -1.85 7.67 4.19
CA THR A 203 -2.42 6.78 3.18
C THR A 203 -3.67 7.39 2.58
N TYR A 204 -3.67 7.51 1.26
CA TYR A 204 -4.83 7.85 0.45
C TYR A 204 -5.46 6.57 -0.04
N LEU A 205 -6.66 6.28 0.44
CA LEU A 205 -7.42 5.08 0.11
C LEU A 205 -8.61 5.47 -0.75
N ALA A 206 -8.66 4.95 -1.98
CA ALA A 206 -9.75 5.21 -2.88
C ALA A 206 -11.04 4.55 -2.39
N ARG A 207 -12.17 5.12 -2.81
CA ARG A 207 -13.47 4.47 -2.80
C ARG A 207 -13.41 3.22 -3.68
N GLU A 208 -14.13 2.17 -3.29
CA GLU A 208 -14.22 0.95 -4.09
C GLU A 208 -14.68 1.26 -5.53
N GLY A 209 -13.96 0.69 -6.50
CA GLY A 209 -14.21 0.92 -7.93
C GLY A 209 -13.76 2.28 -8.47
N VAL A 210 -13.10 3.11 -7.65
CA VAL A 210 -12.51 4.39 -8.09
C VAL A 210 -10.99 4.23 -8.20
N ASP A 211 -10.45 4.66 -9.34
CA ASP A 211 -9.02 4.68 -9.58
C ASP A 211 -8.37 5.93 -8.98
N LEU A 212 -7.11 5.82 -8.57
CA LEU A 212 -6.30 6.97 -8.22
C LEU A 212 -5.89 7.73 -9.49
N PRO A 213 -5.81 9.07 -9.45
CA PRO A 213 -5.50 9.89 -10.63
C PRO A 213 -4.00 9.84 -10.98
N MET A 214 -3.48 8.66 -11.30
CA MET A 214 -2.04 8.39 -11.44
C MET A 214 -1.37 9.28 -12.49
N GLU A 215 -2.07 9.64 -13.56
CA GLU A 215 -1.56 10.55 -14.61
C GLU A 215 -1.28 11.93 -14.04
N ARG A 216 -2.17 12.46 -13.18
CA ARG A 216 -1.98 13.75 -12.51
C ARG A 216 -0.90 13.65 -11.45
N LEU A 217 -0.85 12.54 -10.71
CA LEU A 217 0.11 12.35 -9.63
C LEU A 217 1.55 12.21 -10.14
N LEU A 218 1.74 11.60 -11.31
CA LEU A 218 3.06 11.28 -11.88
C LEU A 218 3.46 12.19 -13.06
N ALA A 219 2.66 13.22 -13.38
CA ALA A 219 3.02 14.18 -14.42
C ALA A 219 4.39 14.84 -14.14
N PRO A 220 5.24 15.09 -15.14
CA PRO A 220 6.44 15.90 -14.95
C PRO A 220 6.04 17.31 -14.44
N GLY A 221 6.87 17.91 -13.59
CA GLY A 221 6.60 19.26 -13.08
C GLY A 221 6.81 20.32 -14.17
N ASP A 222 6.07 21.43 -14.11
CA ASP A 222 6.24 22.54 -15.05
C ASP A 222 7.66 23.15 -15.02
N GLU A 223 8.42 22.92 -13.93
CA GLU A 223 9.83 23.30 -13.83
C GLU A 223 10.73 22.62 -14.89
N ASP A 224 10.33 21.45 -15.41
CA ASP A 224 11.03 20.78 -16.51
C ASP A 224 10.65 21.36 -17.89
N ALA A 225 9.49 22.01 -18.02
CA ALA A 225 9.05 22.62 -19.27
C ALA A 225 9.86 23.89 -19.60
N ASP A 226 10.20 24.68 -18.59
CA ASP A 226 11.04 25.87 -18.76
C ASP A 226 12.52 25.51 -19.06
N ALA A 227 13.01 24.39 -18.55
CA ALA A 227 14.36 23.91 -18.85
C ALA A 227 14.53 23.39 -20.29
N GLN A 228 13.44 22.92 -20.92
CA GLN A 228 13.45 22.49 -22.32
C GLN A 228 13.22 23.63 -23.32
N ALA A 229 12.59 24.73 -22.90
CA ALA A 229 12.34 25.89 -23.75
C ALA A 229 13.57 26.81 -23.96
N LEU A 230 14.67 26.55 -23.26
CA LEU A 230 15.92 27.32 -23.32
C LEU A 230 17.07 26.63 -24.09
N GLN A 231 16.79 25.51 -24.78
CA GLN A 231 17.73 24.82 -25.69
C GLN A 231 17.33 25.02 -27.16
#